data_AF-A0A9X7TFU6-F1
#
_entry.id   AF-A0A9X7TFU6-F1
#
_cell.length_a   1.000
_cell.length_b   1.000
_cell.length_c   1.000
_cell.angle_alpha   90.00
_cell.angle_beta   90.00
_cell.angle_gamma   90.00
#
_symmetry.space_group_name_H-M   'P 1'
#
loop_
_entity.id
_entity.type
_entity.pdbx_description
1 polymer ?
#
loop_
_entity_poly.entity_id
_entity_poly.type
_entity_poly.pdbx_seq_one_letter_code
_entity_poly.pdbx_strand_id
1 'polypeptide(L)'
;MEKPLILREISDSDIQEIVNELGLKMPEPQEITIEENLLVERSPDNAISNVWYLAYSTSGSDFSVDILNVGKDKIDSISGTLKKYNKQRKDWKFDNSIKFDKKSVGTGNVFKWIQSKDAVSDYFEYDITVVEDGTTWRYDNKSGNNKFTWQRYNFDARSYSSMDALGGERHHIVAASSLEKAGFKNTGQFPAVRMMYDDHVKTPNWGNYSSSQRFRDEEVRYMNAKDYMGLLKYEVDGLKGVSDPEGKYNNLADKYNDYIVAASYLALQFWGVK
;
A
#
# COMPACT_ATOMS: atom_id res chain seq x y z
N MET A 1 -6.92 6.33 16.55
CA MET A 1 -6.93 5.84 15.15
C MET A 1 -7.08 4.33 15.21
N GLU A 2 -7.91 3.75 14.34
CA GLU A 2 -8.17 2.30 14.34
C GLU A 2 -7.05 1.54 13.64
N LYS A 3 -6.66 0.39 14.19
CA LYS A 3 -5.73 -0.55 13.53
C LYS A 3 -6.27 -1.04 12.17
N PRO A 4 -5.39 -1.48 11.25
CA PRO A 4 -5.77 -2.03 9.95
C PRO A 4 -6.91 -3.05 10.06
N LEU A 5 -7.85 -3.04 9.11
CA LEU A 5 -9.05 -3.90 9.13
C LEU A 5 -8.71 -5.37 9.41
N ILE A 6 -7.62 -5.86 8.83
CA ILE A 6 -7.19 -7.26 8.98
C ILE A 6 -6.74 -7.65 10.39
N LEU A 7 -6.41 -6.67 11.22
CA LEU A 7 -5.97 -6.86 12.60
C LEU A 7 -7.08 -6.55 13.62
N ARG A 8 -8.26 -6.13 13.17
CA ARG A 8 -9.34 -5.69 14.08
C ARG A 8 -9.89 -6.82 14.94
N GLU A 9 -9.89 -8.03 14.41
CA GLU A 9 -10.38 -9.23 15.09
C GLU A 9 -9.32 -9.89 15.99
N ILE A 10 -8.07 -9.42 15.94
CA ILE A 10 -6.95 -9.94 16.75
C ILE A 10 -6.81 -9.07 18.01
N SER A 11 -6.64 -9.69 19.17
CA SER A 11 -6.41 -8.96 20.42
C SER A 11 -5.11 -8.15 20.39
N ASP A 12 -5.08 -7.00 21.05
CA ASP A 12 -3.84 -6.18 21.10
C ASP A 12 -2.69 -6.91 21.81
N SER A 13 -3.00 -7.78 22.77
CA SER A 13 -2.00 -8.63 23.44
C SER A 13 -1.38 -9.65 22.48
N ASP A 14 -2.18 -10.30 21.62
CA ASP A 14 -1.66 -11.26 20.64
C ASP A 14 -0.83 -10.56 19.56
N ILE A 15 -1.27 -9.37 19.11
CA ILE A 15 -0.49 -8.53 18.19
C ILE A 15 0.87 -8.20 18.83
N GLN A 16 0.88 -7.74 20.07
CA GLN A 16 2.10 -7.36 20.77
C GLN A 16 3.07 -8.54 20.95
N GLU A 17 2.55 -9.72 21.28
CA GLU A 17 3.35 -10.95 21.39
C GLU A 17 4.01 -11.29 20.05
N ILE A 18 3.22 -11.37 18.97
CA ILE A 18 3.73 -11.69 17.63
C ILE A 18 4.76 -10.66 17.18
N VAL A 19 4.48 -9.38 17.36
CA VAL A 19 5.41 -8.30 16.98
C VAL A 19 6.74 -8.44 17.70
N ASN A 20 6.72 -8.73 19.01
CA ASN A 20 7.93 -8.90 19.82
C ASN A 20 8.73 -10.15 19.41
N GLU A 21 8.06 -11.30 19.29
CA GLU A 21 8.72 -12.57 18.96
C GLU A 21 9.36 -12.55 17.56
N LEU A 22 8.65 -11.96 16.59
CA LEU A 22 9.09 -11.87 15.20
C LEU A 22 10.01 -10.66 14.93
N GLY A 23 10.13 -9.74 15.89
CA GLY A 23 10.88 -8.50 15.73
C GLY A 23 10.34 -7.63 14.59
N LEU A 24 9.01 -7.52 14.52
CA LEU A 24 8.28 -6.66 13.59
C LEU A 24 8.00 -5.29 14.24
N LYS A 25 7.35 -4.38 13.52
CA LYS A 25 6.89 -3.10 14.06
C LYS A 25 5.44 -3.22 14.50
N MET A 26 5.05 -2.45 15.52
CA MET A 26 3.64 -2.36 15.88
C MET A 26 2.84 -1.82 14.69
N PRO A 27 1.70 -2.43 14.34
CA PRO A 27 0.90 -1.98 13.20
C PRO A 27 0.44 -0.53 13.35
N GLU A 28 0.65 0.26 12.31
CA GLU A 28 0.29 1.67 12.28
C GLU A 28 -1.00 1.89 11.45
N PRO A 29 -1.79 2.93 11.77
CA PRO A 29 -2.91 3.32 10.92
C PRO A 29 -2.43 3.67 9.50
N GLN A 30 -3.27 3.43 8.49
CA GLN A 30 -2.93 3.85 7.12
C GLN A 30 -2.71 5.36 7.06
N GLU A 31 -1.54 5.76 6.57
CA GLU A 31 -1.22 7.17 6.32
C GLU A 31 -2.00 7.71 5.10
N ILE A 32 -2.43 8.96 5.20
CA ILE A 32 -2.97 9.72 4.06
C ILE A 32 -1.81 10.51 3.48
N THR A 33 -1.51 10.30 2.20
CA THR A 33 -0.52 11.10 1.49
C THR A 33 -1.16 12.39 0.99
N ILE A 34 -0.54 13.53 1.31
CA ILE A 34 -0.99 14.87 0.90
C ILE A 34 0.20 15.59 0.23
N GLU A 35 -0.04 16.18 -0.95
CA GLU A 35 0.85 17.17 -1.53
C GLU A 35 0.19 18.55 -1.48
N GLU A 36 1.01 19.56 -1.21
CA GLU A 36 0.58 20.90 -0.88
C GLU A 36 1.25 21.93 -1.80
N ASN A 37 0.46 22.84 -2.36
CA ASN A 37 0.95 23.98 -3.13
C ASN A 37 0.39 25.26 -2.52
N LEU A 38 1.26 26.10 -1.95
CA LEU A 38 0.89 27.40 -1.43
C LEU A 38 1.30 28.50 -2.42
N LEU A 39 0.34 29.33 -2.81
CA LEU A 39 0.59 30.51 -3.62
C LEU A 39 0.21 31.79 -2.87
N VAL A 40 1.10 32.77 -2.91
CA VAL A 40 0.89 34.13 -2.37
C VAL A 40 1.05 35.11 -3.51
N GLU A 41 -0.04 35.76 -3.88
CA GLU A 41 -0.04 36.84 -4.86
C GLU A 41 0.06 38.20 -4.16
N ARG A 42 0.79 39.11 -4.78
CA ARG A 42 0.93 40.48 -4.32
C ARG A 42 0.50 41.46 -5.39
N SER A 43 -0.23 42.48 -4.99
CA SER A 43 -0.56 43.62 -5.84
C SER A 43 0.69 44.45 -6.15
N PRO A 44 0.63 45.36 -7.15
CA PRO A 44 1.78 46.19 -7.55
C PRO A 44 2.37 47.07 -6.44
N ASP A 45 1.61 47.38 -5.40
CA ASP A 45 2.04 48.09 -4.19
C ASP A 45 2.63 47.16 -3.11
N ASN A 46 2.88 45.90 -3.46
CA ASN A 46 3.42 44.84 -2.62
C ASN A 46 2.50 44.38 -1.47
N ALA A 47 1.23 44.83 -1.43
CA ALA A 47 0.22 44.26 -0.55
C ALA A 47 -0.17 42.85 -1.01
N ILE A 48 -0.65 41.99 -0.10
CA ILE A 48 -1.14 40.65 -0.47
C ILE A 48 -2.50 40.82 -1.15
N SER A 49 -2.59 40.44 -2.43
CA SER A 49 -3.83 40.52 -3.22
C SER A 49 -4.68 39.28 -3.05
N ASN A 50 -4.06 38.10 -3.10
CA ASN A 50 -4.73 36.81 -3.01
C ASN A 50 -3.78 35.75 -2.42
N VAL A 51 -4.32 34.81 -1.66
CA VAL A 51 -3.55 33.66 -1.12
C VAL A 51 -4.43 32.45 -1.19
N TRP A 52 -3.91 31.40 -1.82
CA TRP A 52 -4.59 30.12 -1.87
C TRP A 52 -3.62 28.97 -1.74
N TYR A 53 -4.15 27.87 -1.23
CA TYR A 53 -3.45 26.64 -0.97
C TYR A 53 -4.24 25.51 -1.64
N LEU A 54 -3.57 24.77 -2.52
CA LEU A 54 -4.13 23.65 -3.27
C LEU A 54 -3.51 22.36 -2.76
N ALA A 55 -4.36 21.44 -2.31
CA ALA A 55 -3.95 20.14 -1.81
C ALA A 55 -4.51 19.00 -2.66
N TYR A 56 -3.68 17.97 -2.84
CA TYR A 56 -4.06 16.71 -3.45
C TYR A 56 -3.81 15.59 -2.47
N SER A 57 -4.82 14.77 -2.23
CA SER A 57 -4.69 13.64 -1.31
C SER A 57 -5.22 12.35 -1.90
N THR A 58 -4.59 11.24 -1.51
CA THR A 58 -5.13 9.90 -1.73
C THR A 58 -5.42 9.22 -0.40
N SER A 59 -6.64 8.76 -0.26
CA SER A 59 -7.08 7.91 0.83
C SER A 59 -7.21 6.45 0.37
N GLY A 60 -7.63 5.58 1.30
CA GLY A 60 -8.02 4.22 0.99
C GLY A 60 -9.14 4.07 -0.07
N SER A 61 -9.94 5.13 -0.31
CA SER A 61 -11.16 5.07 -1.13
C SER A 61 -11.26 6.13 -2.22
N ASP A 62 -10.40 7.16 -2.21
CA ASP A 62 -10.56 8.29 -3.11
C ASP A 62 -9.26 9.04 -3.38
N PHE A 63 -9.29 9.81 -4.48
CA PHE A 63 -8.39 10.92 -4.75
C PHE A 63 -9.18 12.22 -4.61
N SER A 64 -8.69 13.16 -3.81
CA SER A 64 -9.36 14.42 -3.52
C SER A 64 -8.50 15.62 -3.88
N VAL A 65 -9.15 16.66 -4.42
CA VAL A 65 -8.57 17.97 -4.71
C VAL A 65 -9.28 18.99 -3.83
N ASP A 66 -8.54 19.61 -2.93
CA ASP A 66 -9.06 20.56 -1.94
C ASP A 66 -8.36 21.90 -2.08
N ILE A 67 -9.09 22.99 -1.81
CA ILE A 67 -8.52 24.33 -1.81
C ILE A 67 -8.85 25.06 -0.51
N LEU A 68 -7.87 25.77 0.00
CA LEU A 68 -8.06 26.83 0.98
C LEU A 68 -7.77 28.15 0.30
N ASN A 69 -8.80 28.97 0.11
CA ASN A 69 -8.68 30.32 -0.42
C ASN A 69 -8.90 31.32 0.73
N VAL A 70 -7.89 32.14 1.02
CA VAL A 70 -7.96 33.22 2.02
C VAL A 70 -7.89 34.61 1.37
N GLY A 71 -8.03 34.67 0.04
CA GLY A 71 -8.21 35.88 -0.75
C GLY A 71 -9.58 36.54 -0.55
N LYS A 72 -9.76 37.68 -1.22
CA LYS A 72 -10.99 38.51 -1.10
C LYS A 72 -12.14 37.98 -1.94
N ASP A 73 -11.85 37.27 -3.01
CA ASP A 73 -12.78 36.71 -3.97
C ASP A 73 -12.44 35.25 -4.28
N LYS A 74 -13.24 34.64 -5.16
CA LYS A 74 -13.16 33.23 -5.47
C LYS A 74 -12.26 33.02 -6.67
N ILE A 75 -11.52 31.91 -6.66
CA ILE A 75 -10.69 31.52 -7.79
C ILE A 75 -11.55 31.32 -9.04
N ASP A 76 -11.15 31.91 -10.16
CA ASP A 76 -11.91 31.93 -11.41
C ASP A 76 -12.26 30.51 -11.86
N SER A 77 -11.26 29.62 -11.94
CA SER A 77 -11.52 28.22 -12.22
C SER A 77 -10.38 27.28 -11.82
N ILE A 78 -10.77 26.04 -11.54
CA ILE A 78 -9.86 24.91 -11.39
C ILE A 78 -10.41 23.77 -12.25
N SER A 79 -9.57 23.26 -13.13
CA SER A 79 -9.90 22.13 -13.99
C SER A 79 -8.77 21.10 -13.96
N GLY A 80 -9.06 19.88 -14.39
CA GLY A 80 -8.01 18.88 -14.48
C GLY A 80 -8.44 17.56 -15.06
N THR A 81 -7.44 16.71 -15.30
CA THR A 81 -7.62 15.31 -15.67
C THR A 81 -6.89 14.44 -14.66
N LEU A 82 -7.59 13.46 -14.10
CA LEU A 82 -7.00 12.40 -13.28
C LEU A 82 -7.00 11.10 -14.09
N LYS A 83 -5.96 10.29 -13.92
CA LYS A 83 -5.85 8.95 -14.48
C LYS A 83 -5.45 7.97 -13.38
N LYS A 84 -5.97 6.76 -13.43
CA LYS A 84 -5.62 5.65 -12.54
C LYS A 84 -4.96 4.54 -13.36
N TYR A 85 -3.94 3.95 -12.78
CA TYR A 85 -3.26 2.79 -13.34
C TYR A 85 -3.18 1.69 -12.30
N ASN A 86 -3.46 0.46 -12.72
CA ASN A 86 -3.42 -0.72 -11.87
C ASN A 86 -2.16 -1.54 -12.15
N LYS A 87 -1.53 -2.07 -11.11
CA LYS A 87 -0.43 -3.02 -11.26
C LYS A 87 -0.99 -4.35 -11.77
N GLN A 88 -0.41 -4.86 -12.85
CA GLN A 88 -0.67 -6.19 -13.39
C GLN A 88 0.66 -6.90 -13.65
N ARG A 89 1.02 -7.79 -12.72
CA ARG A 89 2.33 -8.45 -12.63
C ARG A 89 3.44 -7.41 -12.63
N LYS A 90 4.20 -7.32 -13.72
CA LYS A 90 5.31 -6.36 -13.88
C LYS A 90 4.86 -5.01 -14.41
N ASP A 91 3.74 -4.98 -15.12
CA ASP A 91 3.31 -3.80 -15.86
C ASP A 91 2.34 -2.93 -15.06
N TRP A 92 2.36 -1.63 -15.36
CA TRP A 92 1.28 -0.72 -14.99
C TRP A 92 0.34 -0.56 -16.18
N LYS A 93 -0.94 -0.84 -15.98
CA LYS A 93 -1.97 -0.72 -17.03
C LYS A 93 -2.92 0.41 -16.70
N PHE A 94 -3.24 1.22 -17.71
CA PHE A 94 -4.28 2.22 -17.59
C PHE A 94 -5.61 1.54 -17.22
N ASP A 95 -6.29 2.09 -16.22
CA ASP A 95 -7.57 1.59 -15.72
C ASP A 95 -8.70 2.55 -16.11
N ASN A 96 -8.63 3.79 -15.62
CA ASN A 96 -9.68 4.76 -15.84
C ASN A 96 -9.14 6.20 -15.83
N SER A 97 -9.93 7.13 -16.33
CA SER A 97 -9.66 8.56 -16.26
C SER A 97 -10.94 9.36 -16.02
N ILE A 98 -10.79 10.49 -15.35
CA ILE A 98 -11.89 11.45 -15.15
C ILE A 98 -11.39 12.87 -15.37
N LYS A 99 -12.29 13.74 -15.83
CA LYS A 99 -12.05 15.18 -15.94
C LYS A 99 -12.97 15.92 -15.01
N PHE A 100 -12.50 17.06 -14.52
CA PHE A 100 -13.30 17.99 -13.75
C PHE A 100 -13.01 19.42 -14.19
N ASP A 101 -14.01 20.28 -14.03
CA ASP A 101 -13.95 21.71 -14.27
C ASP A 101 -14.90 22.37 -13.27
N LYS A 102 -14.36 23.30 -12.47
CA LYS A 102 -15.13 24.04 -11.46
C LYS A 102 -14.78 25.50 -11.57
N LYS A 103 -15.81 26.34 -11.63
CA LYS A 103 -15.69 27.80 -11.73
C LYS A 103 -16.06 28.46 -10.41
N SER A 104 -15.54 29.66 -10.19
CA SER A 104 -15.81 30.47 -9.00
C SER A 104 -15.64 29.65 -7.72
N VAL A 105 -14.41 29.19 -7.49
CA VAL A 105 -14.02 28.24 -6.47
C VAL A 105 -13.63 28.99 -5.18
N GLY A 106 -14.43 28.82 -4.13
CA GLY A 106 -14.05 29.23 -2.77
C GLY A 106 -13.34 28.09 -2.02
N THR A 107 -13.15 28.25 -0.72
CA THR A 107 -12.57 27.19 0.14
C THR A 107 -13.43 25.93 0.20
N GLY A 108 -12.78 24.77 0.14
CA GLY A 108 -13.36 23.45 0.35
C GLY A 108 -12.95 22.44 -0.71
N ASN A 109 -13.68 21.33 -0.76
CA ASN A 109 -13.44 20.30 -1.76
C ASN A 109 -13.82 20.80 -3.16
N VAL A 110 -12.83 20.79 -4.05
CA VAL A 110 -13.00 21.14 -5.45
C VAL A 110 -13.58 19.95 -6.18
N PHE A 111 -12.94 18.79 -6.00
CA PHE A 111 -13.31 17.55 -6.67
C PHE A 111 -12.94 16.34 -5.81
N LYS A 112 -13.77 15.29 -5.90
CA LYS A 112 -13.54 14.01 -5.24
C LYS A 112 -13.80 12.87 -6.22
N TRP A 113 -12.79 12.05 -6.47
CA TRP A 113 -12.90 10.86 -7.30
C TRP A 113 -12.85 9.60 -6.45
N ILE A 114 -14.03 9.03 -6.20
CA ILE A 114 -14.16 7.76 -5.46
C ILE A 114 -13.67 6.63 -6.36
N GLN A 115 -12.69 5.86 -5.88
CA GLN A 115 -12.06 4.76 -6.61
C GLN A 115 -11.77 3.58 -5.68
N SER A 116 -12.38 2.45 -6.00
CA SER A 116 -12.14 1.16 -5.36
C SER A 116 -10.70 0.68 -5.56
N LYS A 117 -10.19 -0.07 -4.58
CA LYS A 117 -8.90 -0.76 -4.62
C LYS A 117 -9.10 -2.18 -5.14
N ASP A 118 -9.13 -2.32 -6.46
CA ASP A 118 -9.40 -3.62 -7.13
C ASP A 118 -8.14 -4.27 -7.73
N ALA A 119 -6.98 -3.65 -7.51
CA ALA A 119 -5.66 -4.17 -7.86
C ALA A 119 -4.79 -4.25 -6.61
N VAL A 120 -3.75 -5.09 -6.61
CA VAL A 120 -2.76 -5.22 -5.52
C VAL A 120 -2.08 -3.89 -5.21
N SER A 121 -1.95 -3.05 -6.23
CA SER A 121 -1.53 -1.66 -6.12
C SER A 121 -2.10 -0.86 -7.28
N ASP A 122 -2.43 0.40 -7.01
CA ASP A 122 -2.79 1.40 -8.01
C ASP A 122 -1.97 2.68 -7.78
N TYR A 123 -1.86 3.52 -8.80
CA TYR A 123 -1.36 4.89 -8.64
C TYR A 123 -2.17 5.87 -9.49
N PHE A 124 -2.10 7.15 -9.12
CA PHE A 124 -2.83 8.23 -9.77
C PHE A 124 -1.90 9.22 -10.46
N GLU A 125 -2.22 9.56 -11.71
CA GLU A 125 -1.65 10.71 -12.40
C GLU A 125 -2.66 11.86 -12.39
N TYR A 126 -2.20 13.08 -12.19
CA TYR A 126 -3.01 14.30 -12.30
C TYR A 126 -2.35 15.31 -13.24
N ASP A 127 -3.20 16.16 -13.81
CA ASP A 127 -2.85 17.36 -14.57
C ASP A 127 -3.93 18.39 -14.28
N ILE A 128 -3.59 19.35 -13.44
CA ILE A 128 -4.53 20.30 -12.84
C ILE A 128 -4.10 21.70 -13.27
N THR A 129 -5.07 22.47 -13.70
CA THR A 129 -4.90 23.85 -14.13
C THR A 129 -5.75 24.75 -13.24
N VAL A 130 -5.11 25.72 -12.62
CA VAL A 130 -5.76 26.81 -11.90
C VAL A 130 -5.68 28.05 -12.78
N VAL A 131 -6.79 28.74 -12.96
CA VAL A 131 -6.84 30.05 -13.59
C VAL A 131 -7.37 31.04 -12.54
N GLU A 132 -6.67 32.15 -12.39
CA GLU A 132 -7.05 33.27 -11.51
C GLU A 132 -6.49 34.56 -12.09
N ASP A 133 -7.33 35.60 -12.18
CA ASP A 133 -6.94 36.95 -12.57
C ASP A 133 -6.14 36.99 -13.90
N GLY A 134 -6.54 36.13 -14.84
CA GLY A 134 -5.89 35.99 -16.15
C GLY A 134 -4.55 35.24 -16.13
N THR A 135 -4.08 34.80 -14.97
CA THR A 135 -2.88 33.96 -14.82
C THR A 135 -3.28 32.47 -14.81
N THR A 136 -2.42 31.62 -15.35
CA THR A 136 -2.63 30.17 -15.40
C THR A 136 -1.48 29.44 -14.73
N TRP A 137 -1.79 28.58 -13.76
CA TRP A 137 -0.86 27.66 -13.12
C TRP A 137 -1.20 26.22 -13.48
N ARG A 138 -0.17 25.42 -13.72
CA ARG A 138 -0.32 24.01 -14.08
C ARG A 138 0.49 23.15 -13.12
N TYR A 139 -0.15 22.10 -12.63
CA TYR A 139 0.41 21.13 -11.71
C TYR A 139 0.20 19.73 -12.29
N ASP A 140 1.27 18.95 -12.42
CA ASP A 140 1.18 17.56 -12.86
C ASP A 140 2.26 16.69 -12.22
N ASN A 141 2.00 15.39 -12.19
CA ASN A 141 2.93 14.38 -11.69
C ASN A 141 3.28 13.31 -12.73
N LYS A 142 3.14 13.65 -14.03
CA LYS A 142 3.20 12.65 -15.12
C LYS A 142 4.61 12.14 -15.40
N SER A 143 5.63 12.79 -14.86
CA SER A 143 7.02 12.51 -15.18
C SER A 143 7.91 12.59 -13.93
N GLY A 144 8.99 11.82 -13.91
CA GLY A 144 9.96 11.82 -12.81
C GLY A 144 9.56 10.90 -11.64
N ASN A 145 10.27 11.09 -10.52
CA ASN A 145 10.18 10.21 -9.35
C ASN A 145 8.88 10.39 -8.55
N ASN A 146 8.15 11.50 -8.72
CA ASN A 146 6.90 11.78 -8.00
C ASN A 146 5.68 11.01 -8.54
N LYS A 147 5.82 10.33 -9.69
CA LYS A 147 4.73 9.56 -10.32
C LYS A 147 4.10 8.52 -9.37
N PHE A 148 4.91 7.93 -8.49
CA PHE A 148 4.47 6.91 -7.54
C PHE A 148 4.17 7.46 -6.14
N THR A 149 4.18 8.78 -5.95
CA THR A 149 3.84 9.41 -4.66
C THR A 149 2.42 9.07 -4.23
N TRP A 150 1.47 9.04 -5.17
CA TRP A 150 0.05 8.67 -4.93
C TRP A 150 -0.24 7.21 -5.27
N GLN A 151 0.73 6.34 -5.05
CA GLN A 151 0.51 4.90 -5.15
C GLN A 151 -0.16 4.39 -3.88
N ARG A 152 -1.19 3.56 -4.03
CA ARG A 152 -1.81 2.85 -2.92
C ARG A 152 -1.52 1.36 -3.04
N TYR A 153 -1.45 0.71 -1.89
CA TYR A 153 -1.40 -0.75 -1.80
C TYR A 153 -2.74 -1.29 -1.33
N ASN A 154 -3.03 -2.52 -1.79
CA ASN A 154 -4.18 -3.32 -1.41
C ASN A 154 -3.73 -4.72 -1.00
N PHE A 155 -2.72 -4.75 -0.14
CA PHE A 155 -2.27 -5.98 0.49
C PHE A 155 -3.33 -6.53 1.43
N ASP A 156 -3.21 -7.80 1.75
CA ASP A 156 -4.21 -8.56 2.49
C ASP A 156 -3.54 -9.79 3.09
N ALA A 157 -4.13 -10.37 4.12
CA ALA A 157 -3.65 -11.60 4.75
C ALA A 157 -4.83 -12.49 5.14
N ARG A 158 -4.93 -13.67 4.57
CA ARG A 158 -6.01 -14.65 4.84
C ARG A 158 -5.60 -16.01 4.30
N SER A 159 -6.49 -17.02 4.39
CA SER A 159 -6.21 -18.31 3.75
C SER A 159 -5.97 -18.15 2.25
N TYR A 160 -4.97 -18.86 1.71
CA TYR A 160 -4.56 -18.75 0.31
C TYR A 160 -5.74 -18.87 -0.68
N SER A 161 -6.63 -19.83 -0.46
CA SER A 161 -7.79 -20.10 -1.33
C SER A 161 -8.90 -19.06 -1.26
N SER A 162 -8.96 -18.24 -0.21
CA SER A 162 -9.99 -17.18 -0.05
C SER A 162 -9.52 -15.80 -0.52
N MET A 163 -8.29 -15.70 -1.00
CA MET A 163 -7.67 -14.46 -1.44
C MET A 163 -7.50 -14.46 -2.95
N ASP A 164 -7.88 -13.35 -3.59
CA ASP A 164 -7.47 -13.07 -4.97
C ASP A 164 -6.09 -12.42 -5.01
N ALA A 165 -5.36 -12.61 -6.11
CA ALA A 165 -4.05 -11.98 -6.31
C ALA A 165 -4.14 -10.51 -6.78
N LEU A 166 -5.27 -10.12 -7.39
CA LEU A 166 -5.53 -8.76 -7.90
C LEU A 166 -4.41 -8.17 -8.76
N GLY A 167 -3.85 -8.98 -9.66
CA GLY A 167 -2.71 -8.59 -10.50
C GLY A 167 -1.34 -8.71 -9.82
N GLY A 168 -1.29 -8.99 -8.52
CA GLY A 168 -0.08 -9.39 -7.81
C GLY A 168 0.06 -10.92 -7.74
N GLU A 169 0.47 -11.40 -6.57
CA GLU A 169 0.57 -12.81 -6.22
C GLU A 169 0.07 -13.05 -4.79
N ARG A 170 -0.13 -14.33 -4.46
CA ARG A 170 -0.46 -14.79 -3.12
C ARG A 170 0.73 -15.58 -2.61
N HIS A 171 1.39 -15.06 -1.60
CA HIS A 171 2.56 -15.65 -1.00
C HIS A 171 2.16 -16.42 0.25
N HIS A 172 2.27 -17.75 0.24
CA HIS A 172 2.16 -18.51 1.48
C HIS A 172 3.30 -18.10 2.42
N ILE A 173 2.97 -17.75 3.67
CA ILE A 173 3.99 -17.37 4.65
C ILE A 173 4.94 -18.54 4.97
N VAL A 174 4.50 -19.78 4.76
CA VAL A 174 5.33 -21.00 4.75
C VAL A 174 4.99 -21.75 3.47
N ALA A 175 5.98 -22.21 2.70
CA ALA A 175 5.70 -22.74 1.36
C ALA A 175 4.75 -23.95 1.40
N ALA A 176 3.75 -23.96 0.51
CA ALA A 176 2.78 -25.06 0.40
C ALA A 176 3.47 -26.43 0.23
N SER A 177 4.54 -26.50 -0.56
CA SER A 177 5.30 -27.74 -0.73
C SER A 177 5.97 -28.21 0.56
N SER A 178 6.38 -27.28 1.43
CA SER A 178 6.98 -27.62 2.72
C SER A 178 5.93 -28.15 3.66
N LEU A 179 4.77 -27.50 3.74
CA LEU A 179 3.61 -27.97 4.52
C LEU A 179 3.23 -29.40 4.13
N GLU A 180 3.12 -29.67 2.82
CA GLU A 180 2.82 -31.02 2.30
C GLU A 180 3.89 -32.05 2.71
N LYS A 181 5.18 -31.70 2.57
CA LYS A 181 6.29 -32.56 3.00
C LYS A 181 6.29 -32.85 4.50
N ALA A 182 5.87 -31.89 5.32
CA ALA A 182 5.73 -32.04 6.77
C ALA A 182 4.43 -32.77 7.18
N GLY A 183 3.62 -33.21 6.20
CA GLY A 183 2.42 -34.02 6.43
C GLY A 183 1.13 -33.22 6.64
N PHE A 184 1.16 -31.89 6.50
CA PHE A 184 -0.04 -31.06 6.54
C PHE A 184 -0.86 -31.23 5.26
N LYS A 185 -2.19 -31.28 5.42
CA LYS A 185 -3.16 -31.31 4.32
C LYS A 185 -3.84 -29.95 4.20
N ASN A 186 -4.53 -29.71 3.09
CA ASN A 186 -5.31 -28.49 2.85
C ASN A 186 -4.45 -27.21 2.86
N THR A 187 -3.31 -27.21 2.17
CA THR A 187 -2.39 -26.06 2.06
C THR A 187 -3.05 -24.80 1.49
N GLY A 188 -4.17 -24.93 0.77
CA GLY A 188 -4.99 -23.79 0.36
C GLY A 188 -5.66 -23.04 1.53
N GLN A 189 -5.86 -23.69 2.67
CA GLN A 189 -6.38 -23.05 3.88
C GLN A 189 -5.28 -22.41 4.74
N PHE A 190 -4.01 -22.69 4.43
CA PHE A 190 -2.91 -22.07 5.14
C PHE A 190 -2.81 -20.57 4.81
N PRO A 191 -2.43 -19.70 5.77
CA PRO A 191 -2.36 -18.27 5.55
C PRO A 191 -1.37 -17.87 4.46
N ALA A 192 -1.75 -16.84 3.73
CA ALA A 192 -0.95 -16.20 2.71
C ALA A 192 -1.11 -14.68 2.81
N VAL A 193 -0.15 -13.96 2.24
CA VAL A 193 -0.15 -12.51 2.08
C VAL A 193 -0.29 -12.17 0.59
N ARG A 194 -1.16 -11.21 0.26
CA ARG A 194 -1.20 -10.66 -1.10
C ARG A 194 -0.02 -9.71 -1.29
N MET A 195 0.85 -10.04 -2.22
CA MET A 195 2.08 -9.29 -2.51
C MET A 195 2.13 -8.83 -3.96
N MET A 196 2.92 -7.79 -4.22
CA MET A 196 3.32 -7.43 -5.58
C MET A 196 4.07 -8.62 -6.22
N TYR A 197 3.87 -8.84 -7.52
CA TYR A 197 4.55 -9.91 -8.24
C TYR A 197 6.08 -9.82 -8.12
N ASP A 198 6.64 -8.63 -8.33
CA ASP A 198 8.08 -8.39 -8.30
C ASP A 198 8.69 -8.59 -6.90
N ASP A 199 7.88 -8.49 -5.85
CA ASP A 199 8.29 -8.76 -4.47
C ASP A 199 8.24 -10.26 -4.20
N HIS A 200 7.15 -10.92 -4.61
CA HIS A 200 6.97 -12.36 -4.41
C HIS A 200 8.09 -13.18 -5.08
N VAL A 201 8.51 -12.80 -6.29
CA VAL A 201 9.59 -13.53 -6.98
C VAL A 201 10.95 -13.44 -6.28
N LYS A 202 11.09 -12.53 -5.30
CA LYS A 202 12.32 -12.36 -4.52
C LYS A 202 12.23 -13.00 -3.12
N THR A 203 11.07 -13.54 -2.72
CA THR A 203 10.97 -14.19 -1.41
C THR A 203 11.88 -15.41 -1.36
N PRO A 204 12.50 -15.73 -0.21
CA PRO A 204 13.48 -16.80 -0.12
C PRO A 204 12.93 -18.17 -0.54
N ASN A 205 11.66 -18.44 -0.25
CA ASN A 205 10.99 -19.69 -0.56
C ASN A 205 10.42 -19.76 -1.99
N TRP A 206 10.59 -18.72 -2.81
CA TRP A 206 10.11 -18.69 -4.20
C TRP A 206 11.03 -19.43 -5.16
N GLY A 207 10.44 -20.15 -6.12
CA GLY A 207 11.14 -20.75 -7.24
C GLY A 207 11.92 -22.03 -6.92
N ASN A 208 12.77 -22.45 -7.86
CA ASN A 208 13.46 -23.75 -7.84
C ASN A 208 14.99 -23.65 -7.64
N TYR A 209 15.49 -22.49 -7.22
CA TYR A 209 16.92 -22.32 -6.93
C TYR A 209 17.33 -23.16 -5.73
N SER A 210 18.60 -23.57 -5.68
CA SER A 210 19.12 -24.36 -4.55
C SER A 210 19.02 -23.62 -3.22
N SER A 211 19.10 -22.29 -3.21
CA SER A 211 18.83 -21.47 -2.00
C SER A 211 17.38 -21.61 -1.54
N SER A 212 16.42 -21.52 -2.47
CA SER A 212 14.99 -21.64 -2.15
C SER A 212 14.61 -23.05 -1.70
N GLN A 213 15.23 -24.06 -2.30
CA GLN A 213 15.06 -25.45 -1.85
C GLN A 213 15.57 -25.65 -0.42
N ARG A 214 16.78 -25.15 -0.10
CA ARG A 214 17.33 -25.21 1.25
C ARG A 214 16.47 -24.45 2.26
N PHE A 215 15.95 -23.29 1.88
CA PHE A 215 15.04 -22.51 2.74
C PHE A 215 13.80 -23.33 3.09
N ARG A 216 13.17 -23.97 2.09
CA ARG A 216 12.03 -24.88 2.29
C ARG A 216 12.36 -26.14 3.09
N ASP A 217 13.58 -26.65 2.99
CA ASP A 217 14.00 -27.79 3.81
C ASP A 217 14.13 -27.40 5.29
N GLU A 218 14.56 -26.17 5.59
CA GLU A 218 14.55 -25.61 6.95
C GLU A 218 13.11 -25.41 7.45
N GLU A 219 12.19 -24.94 6.61
CA GLU A 219 10.76 -24.86 6.96
C GLU A 219 10.22 -26.22 7.44
N VAL A 220 10.51 -27.29 6.69
CA VAL A 220 10.13 -28.67 7.06
C VAL A 220 10.77 -29.08 8.39
N ARG A 221 12.03 -28.72 8.63
CA ARG A 221 12.72 -29.04 9.89
C ARG A 221 12.03 -28.40 11.09
N TYR A 222 11.68 -27.13 11.02
CA TYR A 222 10.96 -26.44 12.10
C TYR A 222 9.59 -27.06 12.34
N MET A 223 8.82 -27.35 11.27
CA MET A 223 7.52 -27.99 11.40
C MET A 223 7.59 -29.38 12.05
N ASN A 224 8.57 -30.20 11.68
CA ASN A 224 8.77 -31.53 12.27
C ASN A 224 9.18 -31.45 13.75
N ALA A 225 9.93 -30.40 14.12
CA ALA A 225 10.26 -30.09 15.51
C ALA A 225 9.09 -29.45 16.29
N LYS A 226 7.99 -29.10 15.61
CA LYS A 226 6.85 -28.34 16.14
C LYS A 226 7.23 -26.96 16.68
N ASP A 227 8.35 -26.39 16.20
CA ASP A 227 8.79 -25.05 16.54
C ASP A 227 8.18 -24.03 15.55
N TYR A 228 6.88 -23.78 15.71
CA TYR A 228 6.12 -22.93 14.79
C TYR A 228 6.46 -21.45 14.92
N MET A 229 6.79 -20.97 16.13
CA MET A 229 7.23 -19.58 16.31
C MET A 229 8.63 -19.38 15.72
N GLY A 230 9.55 -20.34 15.92
CA GLY A 230 10.86 -20.32 15.27
C GLY A 230 10.77 -20.34 13.74
N LEU A 231 9.82 -21.11 13.18
CA LEU A 231 9.51 -21.08 11.75
C LEU A 231 9.05 -19.70 11.27
N LEU A 232 8.07 -19.09 11.94
CA LEU A 232 7.58 -17.77 11.55
C LEU A 232 8.68 -16.71 11.67
N LYS A 233 9.54 -16.82 12.68
CA LYS A 233 10.72 -15.96 12.81
C LYS A 233 11.69 -16.14 11.64
N TYR A 234 11.94 -17.39 11.23
CA TYR A 234 12.80 -17.71 10.08
C TYR A 234 12.26 -17.12 8.77
N GLU A 235 10.95 -17.19 8.55
CA GLU A 235 10.28 -16.58 7.39
C GLU A 235 10.41 -15.05 7.40
N VAL A 236 10.15 -14.42 8.55
CA VAL A 236 10.27 -12.96 8.73
C VAL A 236 11.70 -12.49 8.52
N ASP A 237 12.69 -13.19 9.07
CA ASP A 237 14.11 -12.87 8.88
C ASP A 237 14.53 -13.03 7.41
N GLY A 238 13.96 -14.03 6.73
CA GLY A 238 14.06 -14.18 5.28
C GLY A 238 13.57 -12.94 4.52
N LEU A 239 12.38 -12.42 4.88
CA LEU A 239 11.81 -11.21 4.26
C LEU A 239 12.59 -9.93 4.62
N LYS A 240 13.15 -9.83 5.84
CA LYS A 240 14.05 -8.73 6.24
C LYS A 240 15.31 -8.67 5.39
N GLY A 241 15.78 -9.83 4.90
CA GLY A 241 16.93 -9.96 4.01
C GLY A 241 16.68 -9.53 2.56
N VAL A 242 15.44 -9.22 2.17
CA VAL A 242 15.08 -8.86 0.79
C VAL A 242 14.72 -7.38 0.72
N SER A 243 15.54 -6.58 0.03
CA SER A 243 15.26 -5.16 -0.21
C SER A 243 13.99 -4.95 -1.02
N ASP A 244 13.21 -3.91 -0.67
CA ASP A 244 12.02 -3.52 -1.42
C ASP A 244 12.39 -3.13 -2.86
N PRO A 245 11.86 -3.81 -3.88
CA PRO A 245 12.13 -3.48 -5.29
C PRO A 245 11.71 -2.06 -5.67
N GLU A 246 10.73 -1.47 -4.98
CA GLU A 246 10.25 -0.11 -5.22
C GLU A 246 11.05 0.95 -4.45
N GLY A 247 11.89 0.54 -3.48
CA GLY A 247 12.75 1.43 -2.68
C GLY A 247 12.00 2.36 -1.72
N LYS A 248 10.72 2.09 -1.43
CA LYS A 248 9.91 2.87 -0.47
C LYS A 248 10.10 2.39 0.96
N TYR A 249 10.41 1.12 1.12
CA TYR A 249 10.67 0.47 2.41
C TYR A 249 12.09 -0.11 2.44
N ASN A 250 12.64 -0.36 3.63
CA ASN A 250 13.98 -0.93 3.73
C ASN A 250 14.04 -2.36 3.17
N ASN A 251 12.98 -3.14 3.41
CA ASN A 251 12.87 -4.55 3.03
C ASN A 251 11.40 -4.99 2.93
N LEU A 252 11.17 -6.23 2.51
CA LEU A 252 9.81 -6.78 2.37
C LEU A 252 9.09 -6.95 3.72
N ALA A 253 9.80 -7.25 4.80
CA ALA A 253 9.16 -7.34 6.12
C ALA A 253 8.58 -5.99 6.57
N ASP A 254 9.30 -4.89 6.31
CA ASP A 254 8.83 -3.53 6.56
C ASP A 254 7.62 -3.17 5.68
N LYS A 255 7.65 -3.54 4.40
CA LYS A 255 6.57 -3.23 3.43
C LYS A 255 5.26 -3.95 3.73
N TYR A 256 5.34 -5.19 4.18
CA TYR A 256 4.19 -6.07 4.44
C TYR A 256 3.89 -6.25 5.92
N ASN A 257 4.49 -5.45 6.81
CA ASN A 257 4.51 -5.62 8.28
C ASN A 257 3.18 -6.10 8.86
N ASP A 258 2.10 -5.32 8.66
CA ASP A 258 0.80 -5.58 9.28
C ASP A 258 0.17 -6.89 8.78
N TYR A 259 0.40 -7.22 7.51
CA TYR A 259 -0.11 -8.40 6.86
C TYR A 259 0.68 -9.65 7.26
N ILE A 260 1.99 -9.49 7.53
CA ILE A 260 2.82 -10.56 8.11
C ILE A 260 2.40 -10.83 9.55
N VAL A 261 2.11 -9.80 10.36
CA VAL A 261 1.56 -9.98 11.71
C VAL A 261 0.26 -10.77 11.67
N ALA A 262 -0.69 -10.36 10.81
CA ALA A 262 -1.96 -11.06 10.64
C ALA A 262 -1.78 -12.50 10.16
N ALA A 263 -0.97 -12.73 9.11
CA ALA A 263 -0.72 -14.07 8.58
C ALA A 263 -0.03 -14.98 9.59
N SER A 264 0.86 -14.44 10.42
CA SER A 264 1.54 -15.18 11.49
C SER A 264 0.56 -15.61 12.58
N TYR A 265 -0.35 -14.73 12.99
CA TYR A 265 -1.43 -15.08 13.94
C TYR A 265 -2.30 -16.21 13.39
N LEU A 266 -2.77 -16.06 12.15
CA LEU A 266 -3.59 -17.08 11.49
C LEU A 266 -2.84 -18.41 11.33
N ALA A 267 -1.52 -18.38 11.19
CA ALA A 267 -0.71 -19.60 11.04
C ALA A 267 -0.62 -20.34 12.38
N LEU A 268 -0.42 -19.61 13.48
CA LEU A 268 -0.46 -20.17 14.83
C LEU A 268 -1.83 -20.79 15.15
N GLN A 269 -2.92 -20.15 14.71
CA GLN A 269 -4.27 -20.74 14.82
C GLN A 269 -4.41 -22.01 13.99
N PHE A 270 -3.91 -22.02 12.74
CA PHE A 270 -3.93 -23.20 11.89
C PHE A 270 -3.22 -24.40 12.55
N TRP A 271 -2.12 -24.15 13.25
CA TRP A 271 -1.37 -25.18 13.99
C TRP A 271 -1.94 -25.48 15.39
N GLY A 272 -3.01 -24.81 15.82
CA GLY A 272 -3.64 -25.01 17.14
C GLY A 272 -2.81 -24.50 18.32
N VAL A 273 -1.93 -23.52 18.08
CA VAL A 273 -1.12 -22.86 19.12
C VAL A 273 -1.86 -21.67 19.75
N LYS A 274 -2.73 -21.02 18.98
CA LYS A 274 -3.57 -19.89 19.37
C LYS A 274 -5.04 -20.20 19.08
#